data_AF-A0A1G3U8L0-F1
#
_entry.id   AF-A0A1G3U8L0-F1
#
_cell.length_a   1.000
_cell.length_b   1.000
_cell.length_c   1.000
_cell.angle_alpha   90.00
_cell.angle_beta   90.00
_cell.angle_gamma   90.00
#
_symmetry.space_group_name_H-M   'P 1'
#
loop_
_entity.id
_entity.type
_entity.pdbx_description
1 polymer ?
#
loop_
_entity_poly.entity_id
_entity_poly.type
_entity_poly.pdbx_seq_one_letter_code
_entity_poly.pdbx_strand_id
1 'polypeptide(L)' 'MKQAINIRLEKDMIKTLDEYAQELDKTRTSLIEKAIELYFDKLDEMIADKRIDDLKAGKTTVVPLAEVFKKAGIDV' A
#
# COMPACT_ATOMS: atom_id res chain seq x y z
N MET A 1 15.92 -6.26 0.34
CA MET A 1 16.21 -7.07 -0.86
C MET A 1 14.95 -7.15 -1.70
N LYS A 2 15.04 -6.95 -3.02
CA LYS A 2 13.87 -7.10 -3.91
C LYS A 2 13.59 -8.60 -4.15
N GLN A 3 12.32 -8.97 -4.20
CA GLN A 3 11.88 -10.33 -4.55
C GLN A 3 11.29 -10.33 -5.95
N ALA A 4 11.60 -11.35 -6.73
CA ALA A 4 11.01 -11.52 -8.05
C ALA A 4 9.60 -12.09 -7.92
N ILE A 5 8.66 -11.53 -8.68
CA ILE A 5 7.30 -12.02 -8.82
C ILE A 5 7.02 -12.28 -10.30
N ASN A 6 6.22 -13.31 -10.58
CA ASN A 6 5.73 -13.59 -11.93
C ASN A 6 4.26 -13.18 -12.00
N ILE A 7 3.93 -12.27 -12.92
CA ILE A 7 2.58 -11.75 -13.13
C ILE A 7 2.20 -11.90 -14.60
N ARG A 8 0.93 -12.21 -14.86
CA ARG A 8 0.37 -12.25 -16.21
C ARG A 8 -0.40 -10.95 -16.44
N LEU A 9 -0.08 -10.25 -17.53
CA LEU A 9 -0.72 -9.00 -17.94
C LEU A 9 -1.16 -9.12 -19.40
N GLU A 10 -2.19 -8.36 -19.76
CA GLU A 10 -2.67 -8.29 -21.13
C GLU A 10 -1.57 -7.78 -22.08
N LYS A 11 -1.56 -8.32 -23.30
CA LYS A 11 -0.50 -8.04 -24.29
C LYS A 11 -0.38 -6.54 -24.58
N ASP A 12 -1.51 -5.87 -24.75
CA ASP A 12 -1.54 -4.43 -25.08
C ASP A 12 -1.03 -3.58 -23.91
N MET A 13 -1.30 -4.00 -22.66
CA MET A 13 -0.77 -3.33 -21.48
C MET A 13 0.76 -3.43 -21.40
N ILE A 14 1.32 -4.61 -21.71
CA ILE A 14 2.78 -4.77 -21.77
C ILE A 14 3.37 -3.87 -22.85
N LYS A 15 2.72 -3.79 -24.02
CA LYS A 15 3.18 -2.94 -25.12
C LYS A 15 3.23 -1.46 -24.70
N THR A 16 2.17 -0.94 -24.08
CA THR A 16 2.13 0.45 -23.61
C THR A 16 3.17 0.69 -22.49
N LEU A 17 3.35 -0.27 -21.59
CA LEU A 17 4.39 -0.18 -20.57
C LEU A 17 5.80 -0.09 -21.16
N ASP A 18 6.04 -0.80 -22.27
CA ASP A 18 7.32 -0.78 -23.00
C ASP A 18 7.59 0.57 -23.65
N GLU A 19 6.57 1.12 -24.31
CA GLU A 19 6.62 2.45 -24.94
C GLU A 19 6.96 3.52 -23.89
N TYR A 20 6.29 3.51 -22.73
CA TYR A 20 6.57 4.46 -21.64
C TYR A 20 7.94 4.24 -20.98
N ALA A 21 8.35 2.98 -20.78
CA ALA A 21 9.66 2.68 -20.23
C ALA A 21 10.77 3.23 -21.13
N GLN A 22 10.64 3.06 -22.45
CA GLN A 22 11.59 3.56 -23.43
C GLN A 22 11.61 5.10 -23.47
N GLU A 23 10.45 5.75 -23.55
CA GLU A 23 10.35 7.20 -23.68
C GLU A 23 10.87 7.95 -22.44
N LEU A 24 10.69 7.36 -21.25
CA LEU A 24 11.08 7.96 -19.98
C LEU A 24 12.48 7.54 -19.49
N ASP A 25 13.21 6.70 -20.25
CA ASP A 25 14.46 6.07 -19.83
C ASP A 25 14.33 5.37 -18.45
N LYS A 26 13.31 4.50 -18.34
CA LYS A 26 12.97 3.72 -17.14
C LYS A 26 12.86 2.23 -17.46
N THR A 27 12.82 1.42 -16.41
CA THR A 27 12.55 -0.02 -16.55
C THR A 27 11.07 -0.32 -16.31
N ARG A 28 10.54 -1.37 -16.93
CA ARG A 28 9.20 -1.90 -16.63
C ARG A 28 9.01 -2.11 -15.13
N THR A 29 10.02 -2.71 -14.48
CA THR A 29 10.00 -2.97 -13.03
C THR A 29 9.81 -1.68 -12.24
N SER A 30 10.54 -0.61 -12.55
CA SER A 30 10.38 0.67 -11.84
C SER A 30 9.01 1.29 -12.04
N LEU A 31 8.43 1.18 -13.24
CA LEU A 31 7.09 1.71 -13.51
C LEU A 31 6.01 0.89 -12.78
N ILE A 32 6.11 -0.44 -12.79
CA ILE A 32 5.20 -1.33 -12.07
C ILE A 32 5.29 -1.09 -10.57
N GLU A 33 6.50 -0.94 -10.02
CA GLU A 33 6.73 -0.64 -8.61
C GLU A 33 6.01 0.66 -8.21
N LYS A 34 6.12 1.73 -9.02
CA LYS A 34 5.41 2.99 -8.74
C LYS A 34 3.90 2.90 -8.93
N ALA A 35 3.42 2.15 -9.91
CA ALA A 35 1.98 1.94 -10.07
C ALA A 35 1.39 1.20 -8.86
N ILE A 36 2.09 0.20 -8.32
CA ILE A 36 1.66 -0.53 -7.12
C ILE A 36 1.70 0.38 -5.88
N GLU A 37 2.77 1.15 -5.68
CA GLU A 37 2.87 2.10 -4.57
C GLU A 37 1.71 3.12 -4.59
N LEU A 38 1.41 3.70 -5.75
CA LEU A 38 0.28 4.63 -5.89
C LEU A 38 -1.07 3.96 -5.58
N TYR A 39 -1.22 2.67 -5.91
CA TYR A 39 -2.45 1.95 -5.58
C TYR A 39 -2.53 1.61 -4.08
N PHE A 40 -1.40 1.46 -3.38
CA PHE A 40 -1.41 1.27 -1.93
C PHE A 40 -2.04 2.45 -1.19
N ASP A 41 -1.80 3.69 -1.61
CA ASP A 41 -2.46 4.86 -1.02
C ASP A 41 -4.00 4.71 -1.06
N LYS A 42 -4.53 4.22 -2.20
CA LYS A 42 -5.97 3.99 -2.33
C LYS A 42 -6.47 2.84 -1.46
N LEU A 43 -5.69 1.76 -1.38
CA LEU A 43 -6.04 0.62 -0.54
C LEU A 43 -5.99 0.99 0.95
N ASP A 44 -5.07 1.86 1.36
CA ASP A 44 -4.96 2.35 2.73
C ASP A 44 -6.21 3.15 3.14
N GLU A 45 -6.76 3.99 2.24
CA GLU A 45 -8.06 4.64 2.46
C GLU A 45 -9.18 3.62 2.71
N MET A 46 -9.29 2.60 1.84
CA MET A 46 -10.32 1.56 1.97
C MET A 46 -10.17 0.76 3.27
N ILE A 47 -8.93 0.50 3.69
CA ILE A 47 -8.63 -0.16 4.97
C ILE A 47 -9.00 0.75 6.14
N ALA A 48 -8.72 2.05 6.05
CA ALA A 48 -9.07 3.03 7.08
C ALA A 48 -10.59 3.09 7.27
N ASP A 49 -11.36 3.18 6.18
CA ASP A 49 -12.82 3.16 6.22
C ASP A 49 -13.35 1.89 6.89
N LYS A 50 -12.84 0.72 6.47
CA LYS A 50 -13.20 -0.56 7.10
C LYS A 50 -12.90 -0.57 8.60
N ARG A 51 -11.75 -0.04 9.02
CA ARG A 51 -11.37 0.03 10.45
C ARG A 51 -12.31 0.96 11.23
N ILE A 52 -12.74 2.07 10.64
CA ILE A 52 -13.72 2.98 11.23
C ILE A 52 -15.07 2.29 11.39
N ASP A 53 -15.52 1.54 10.38
CA ASP A 53 -16.78 0.80 10.46
C ASP A 53 -16.73 -0.34 11.49
N ASP A 54 -15.62 -1.06 11.55
CA ASP A 54 -15.41 -2.08 12.59
C ASP A 54 -15.40 -1.46 14.00
N LEU A 55 -14.89 -0.23 14.17
CA LEU A 55 -14.95 0.53 15.43
C LEU A 55 -16.40 0.91 15.78
N LYS A 56 -17.16 1.45 14.82
CA LYS A 56 -18.58 1.79 15.02
C LYS A 56 -19.43 0.56 15.34
N ALA A 57 -19.10 -0.59 14.75
CA ALA A 57 -19.76 -1.87 14.99
C ALA A 57 -19.33 -2.55 16.30
N GLY A 58 -18.41 -1.94 17.08
CA GLY A 58 -17.92 -2.49 18.34
C GLY A 58 -17.01 -3.72 18.20
N LYS A 59 -16.50 -4.02 17.00
CA LYS A 59 -15.57 -5.13 16.76
C LYS A 59 -14.13 -4.80 17.15
N THR A 60 -13.82 -3.52 17.31
CA THR A 60 -12.53 -3.02 17.79
C THR A 60 -12.76 -1.86 18.76
N THR A 61 -11.74 -1.53 19.54
CA THR A 61 -11.78 -0.46 20.54
C THR A 61 -10.63 0.51 20.35
N VAL A 62 -10.80 1.73 20.85
CA VAL A 62 -9.71 2.69 20.99
C VAL A 62 -8.96 2.43 22.29
N VAL A 63 -7.64 2.61 22.26
CA VAL A 63 -6.78 2.53 23.44
C VAL A 63 -6.22 3.92 23.71
N PRO A 64 -6.39 4.49 24.91
CA PRO A 64 -5.80 5.77 25.26
C PRO A 64 -4.27 5.75 25.11
N LEU A 65 -3.70 6.83 24.59
CA LEU A 65 -2.26 6.92 24.36
C LEU A 65 -1.44 6.73 25.65
N ALA A 66 -1.95 7.23 26.79
CA ALA A 66 -1.32 7.03 28.10
C ALA A 66 -1.19 5.54 28.48
N GLU A 67 -2.18 4.70 28.14
CA GLU A 67 -2.09 3.26 28.38
C GLU A 67 -1.05 2.60 27.48
N VAL A 68 -0.91 3.09 26.24
CA VAL A 68 0.13 2.63 25.32
C VAL A 68 1.52 2.97 25.86
N PHE A 69 1.74 4.19 26.35
CA PHE A 69 3.02 4.60 26.94
C PHE A 69 3.37 3.82 28.19
N LYS A 70 2.40 3.64 29.11
CA LYS A 70 2.57 2.80 30.29
C LYS A 70 2.98 1.37 29.91
N LYS A 71 2.37 0.80 28.86
CA LYS A 71 2.70 -0.55 28.36
C LYS A 71 4.06 -0.61 27.68
N ALA A 72 4.48 0.47 27.03
CA ALA A 72 5.77 0.57 26.36
C ALA A 72 6.93 0.94 27.31
N GLY A 73 6.66 1.26 28.58
CA GLY A 73 7.66 1.71 29.54
C GLY A 73 8.19 3.12 29.25
N ILE A 74 7.39 3.94 28.59
CA ILE A 74 7.71 5.34 28.27
C ILE A 74 7.04 6.21 29.35
N ASP A 75 7.84 7.03 30.03
CA ASP A 75 7.35 8.00 31.02
C ASP A 75 7.19 9.36 30.31
N VAL A 76 5.97 9.88 30.24
CA VAL A 76 5.58 11.15 29.59
C VAL A 76 4.69 11.99 30.48
#